data_AF-A0AA42DND4-F1
#
_entry.id   AF-A0AA42DND4-F1
#
_cell.length_a   1.000
_cell.length_b   1.000
_cell.length_c   1.000
_cell.angle_alpha   90.00
_cell.angle_beta   90.00
_cell.angle_gamma   90.00
#
_symmetry.space_group_name_H-M   'P 1'
#
loop_
_entity.id
_entity.type
_entity.pdbx_description
1 polymer ?
#
loop_
_entity_poly.entity_id
_entity_poly.type
_entity_poly.pdbx_seq_one_letter_code
_entity_poly.pdbx_strand_id
1 'polypeptide(L)'
;MKTSRYIQIDPNLPYKRFYPKLIKKNKGPKSIYVLCTPPGEGNLFEIITCNQLGKKYNNSFILGISKDKTWLVNYTVTLIDQLYNTKNLSYDMLQSE
;
A
#
# COMPACT_ATOMS: atom_id res chain seq x y z
N MET A 1 3.07 -10.10 3.53
CA MET A 1 2.14 -8.98 3.24
C MET A 1 0.85 -9.51 2.67
N LYS A 2 -0.22 -8.84 3.06
CA LYS A 2 -1.58 -9.04 2.57
C LYS A 2 -1.92 -7.94 1.55
N THR A 3 -2.88 -8.19 0.66
CA THR A 3 -3.33 -7.16 -0.29
C THR A 3 -4.69 -6.68 0.15
N SER A 4 -4.83 -5.38 0.40
CA SER A 4 -6.12 -4.81 0.77
C SER A 4 -7.11 -4.89 -0.41
N ARG A 5 -8.40 -5.06 -0.12
CA ARG A 5 -9.49 -4.84 -1.10
C ARG A 5 -9.49 -3.43 -1.67
N TYR A 6 -8.98 -2.47 -0.90
CA TYR A 6 -8.87 -1.06 -1.26
C TYR A 6 -7.52 -0.72 -1.90
N ILE A 7 -6.80 -1.72 -2.41
CA ILE A 7 -5.55 -1.46 -3.11
C ILE A 7 -5.78 -0.58 -4.35
N GLN A 8 -5.02 0.50 -4.44
CA GLN A 8 -4.94 1.32 -5.65
C GLN A 8 -3.57 1.14 -6.30
N ILE A 9 -3.56 1.02 -7.61
CA ILE A 9 -2.31 0.89 -8.37
C ILE A 9 -2.29 2.04 -9.36
N ASP A 10 -1.18 2.76 -9.39
CA ASP A 10 -0.99 3.87 -10.32
C ASP A 10 -1.38 3.44 -11.74
N PRO A 11 -2.34 4.15 -12.36
CA PRO A 11 -2.86 3.77 -13.67
C PRO A 11 -1.79 3.74 -14.75
N ASN A 12 -0.73 4.56 -14.61
CA ASN A 12 0.39 4.69 -15.53
C ASN A 12 1.47 3.63 -15.31
N LEU A 13 1.31 2.76 -14.31
CA LEU A 13 2.28 1.73 -14.01
C LEU A 13 2.20 0.57 -15.04
N PRO A 14 3.27 0.31 -15.81
CA PRO A 14 3.27 -0.76 -16.81
C PRO A 14 3.20 -2.12 -16.12
N TYR A 15 2.43 -3.07 -16.65
CA TYR A 15 2.25 -4.40 -16.04
C TYR A 15 1.60 -4.38 -14.64
N LYS A 16 0.79 -3.34 -14.33
CA LYS A 16 0.14 -3.11 -13.02
C LYS A 16 -0.48 -4.36 -12.37
N ARG A 17 -1.08 -5.25 -13.16
CA ARG A 17 -1.75 -6.47 -12.68
C ARG A 17 -0.81 -7.47 -11.99
N PHE A 18 0.49 -7.44 -12.27
CA PHE A 18 1.44 -8.42 -11.73
C PHE A 18 2.05 -7.99 -10.40
N TYR A 19 2.09 -6.69 -10.10
CA TYR A 19 2.80 -6.20 -8.91
C TYR A 19 2.24 -6.70 -7.60
N PRO A 20 0.92 -6.78 -7.36
CA PRO A 20 0.42 -7.31 -6.08
C PRO A 20 0.97 -8.72 -5.80
N LYS A 21 0.99 -9.59 -6.82
CA LYS A 21 1.51 -10.96 -6.71
C LYS A 21 3.03 -10.99 -6.52
N LEU A 22 3.78 -10.10 -7.18
CA LEU A 22 5.23 -10.01 -7.03
C LEU A 22 5.64 -9.47 -5.66
N ILE A 23 4.96 -8.43 -5.19
CA ILE A 23 5.16 -7.80 -3.88
C ILE A 23 4.84 -8.78 -2.75
N LYS A 24 3.73 -9.54 -2.84
CA LYS A 24 3.43 -10.62 -1.88
C LYS A 24 4.57 -11.64 -1.73
N LYS A 25 5.37 -11.85 -2.78
CA LYS A 25 6.51 -12.76 -2.79
C LYS A 25 7.86 -12.07 -2.49
N ASN A 26 7.86 -10.78 -2.16
CA ASN A 26 9.08 -9.96 -2.05
C ASN A 26 9.95 -10.00 -3.32
N LYS A 27 9.33 -10.14 -4.50
CA LYS A 27 9.99 -10.20 -5.82
C LYS A 27 9.67 -8.97 -6.69
N GLY A 28 9.18 -7.89 -6.08
CA GLY A 28 8.89 -6.65 -6.79
C GLY A 28 10.17 -5.92 -7.24
N PRO A 29 10.14 -5.17 -8.37
CA PRO A 29 11.26 -4.33 -8.78
C PRO A 29 11.63 -3.28 -7.74
N LYS A 30 12.92 -3.00 -7.56
CA LYS A 30 13.41 -2.05 -6.55
C LYS A 30 12.92 -0.61 -6.75
N SER A 31 12.58 -0.24 -7.99
CA SER A 31 12.07 1.08 -8.36
C SER A 31 10.59 1.28 -8.04
N ILE A 32 9.93 0.32 -7.39
CA ILE A 32 8.51 0.37 -7.08
C ILE A 32 8.34 0.70 -5.60
N TYR A 33 7.57 1.73 -5.35
CA TYR A 33 7.09 2.12 -4.05
C TYR A 33 5.77 1.42 -3.73
N VAL A 34 5.60 1.10 -2.46
CA VAL A 34 4.46 0.43 -1.89
C VAL A 34 3.98 1.26 -0.72
N LEU A 35 2.73 1.71 -0.78
CA LEU A 35 2.01 2.26 0.37
C LEU A 35 1.39 1.10 1.15
N CYS A 36 1.65 1.04 2.45
CA CYS A 36 1.13 -0.03 3.30
C CYS A 36 0.86 0.43 4.73
N THR A 37 0.16 -0.41 5.48
CA THR A 37 0.07 -0.29 6.93
C THR A 37 1.43 -0.63 7.58
N PRO A 38 1.74 -0.10 8.77
CA PRO A 38 2.97 -0.41 9.50
C PRO A 38 3.05 -1.91 9.85
N PRO A 39 4.26 -2.41 10.16
CA PRO A 39 4.48 -3.80 10.56
C PRO A 39 4.04 -4.09 12.00
N GLY A 40 3.87 -3.07 12.83
CA GLY A 40 3.43 -3.16 14.22
C GLY A 40 2.06 -2.54 14.47
N GLU A 41 1.74 -2.33 15.74
CA GLU A 41 0.52 -1.64 16.15
C GLU A 41 0.58 -0.16 15.75
N GLY A 42 -0.54 0.35 15.23
CA GLY A 42 -0.69 1.75 14.87
C GLY A 42 -1.57 1.98 13.64
N ASN A 43 -2.13 3.19 13.59
CA ASN A 43 -2.97 3.68 12.50
C ASN A 43 -2.17 4.66 11.62
N LEU A 44 -0.99 4.21 11.18
CA LEU A 44 -0.10 4.99 10.32
C LEU A 44 -0.05 4.40 8.92
N PHE A 45 0.54 5.15 8.01
CA PHE A 45 0.85 4.69 6.66
C PHE A 45 2.34 4.82 6.39
N GLU A 46 2.89 3.83 5.71
CA GLU A 46 4.30 3.82 5.30
C GLU A 46 4.39 3.72 3.78
N ILE A 47 5.25 4.53 3.17
CA ILE A 47 5.66 4.38 1.77
C ILE A 47 7.08 3.83 1.75
N ILE A 48 7.22 2.59 1.33
CA ILE A 48 8.50 1.86 1.28
C ILE A 48 8.79 1.37 -0.12
N THR A 49 10.05 1.09 -0.42
CA THR A 49 10.44 0.44 -1.68
C THR A 49 10.35 -1.08 -1.57
N CYS A 50 10.18 -1.78 -2.70
CA CYS A 50 10.02 -3.24 -2.69
C CYS A 50 11.18 -4.02 -2.03
N ASN A 51 12.40 -3.48 -2.03
CA ASN A 51 13.55 -4.09 -1.35
C ASN A 51 13.51 -3.96 0.19
N GLN A 52 12.67 -3.07 0.73
CA GLN A 52 12.47 -2.90 2.16
C GLN A 52 11.37 -3.83 2.70
N LEU A 53 10.67 -4.55 1.82
CA LEU A 53 9.68 -5.57 2.17
C LEU A 53 10.39 -6.76 2.81
N GLY A 54 10.53 -6.70 4.13
CA GLY A 54 11.08 -7.77 4.95
C GLY A 54 9.99 -8.58 5.68
N LYS A 55 10.43 -9.57 6.47
CA LYS A 55 9.54 -10.39 7.34
C LYS A 55 8.68 -9.55 8.28
N LYS A 56 9.14 -8.37 8.68
CA LYS A 56 8.39 -7.46 9.56
C LYS A 56 7.04 -7.04 8.96
N TYR A 57 6.93 -6.89 7.64
CA TYR A 57 5.68 -6.53 6.96
C TYR A 57 4.79 -7.74 6.65
N ASN A 58 5.01 -8.90 7.25
CA ASN A 58 4.19 -10.08 6.95
C ASN A 58 2.70 -9.84 7.21
N ASN A 59 2.40 -9.13 8.30
CA ASN A 59 1.04 -8.79 8.72
C ASN A 59 0.52 -7.46 8.15
N SER A 60 1.34 -6.73 7.39
CA SER A 60 0.96 -5.46 6.79
C SER A 60 0.12 -5.65 5.53
N PHE A 61 -0.76 -4.68 5.27
CA PHE A 61 -1.64 -4.62 4.11
C PHE A 61 -1.10 -3.63 3.09
N ILE A 62 -1.03 -4.08 1.83
CA ILE A 62 -0.70 -3.23 0.69
C ILE A 62 -1.94 -2.42 0.34
N LEU A 63 -1.78 -1.09 0.30
CA LEU A 63 -2.82 -0.12 -0.02
C LEU A 63 -2.55 0.56 -1.35
N GLY A 64 -1.28 0.79 -1.71
CA GLY A 64 -0.91 1.51 -2.92
C GLY A 64 0.34 0.95 -3.58
N ILE A 65 0.42 1.00 -4.91
CA ILE A 65 1.63 0.63 -5.67
C ILE A 65 1.87 1.66 -6.77
N SER A 66 3.09 2.22 -6.84
CA SER A 66 3.48 3.14 -7.91
C SER A 66 5.02 3.19 -8.10
N LYS A 67 5.48 3.72 -9.24
CA LYS A 67 6.86 4.21 -9.41
C LYS A 67 7.01 5.67 -8.95
N ASP A 68 5.91 6.42 -8.94
CA ASP A 68 5.88 7.80 -8.49
C ASP A 68 5.49 7.87 -7.01
N LYS A 69 6.43 8.33 -6.19
CA LYS A 69 6.21 8.54 -4.77
C LYS A 69 5.16 9.63 -4.52
N THR A 70 5.10 10.66 -5.36
CA THR A 70 4.14 11.76 -5.25
C THR A 70 2.71 11.25 -5.38
N TRP A 71 2.48 10.36 -6.33
CA TRP A 71 1.18 9.70 -6.50
C TRP A 71 0.73 8.97 -5.23
N LEU A 72 1.63 8.24 -4.54
CA LEU A 72 1.31 7.56 -3.28
C LEU A 72 1.06 8.52 -2.13
N VAL A 73 1.77 9.66 -2.08
CA VAL A 73 1.51 10.71 -1.09
C VAL A 73 0.11 11.28 -1.30
N ASN A 74 -0.26 11.61 -2.53
CA ASN A 74 -1.61 12.09 -2.84
C ASN A 74 -2.68 11.05 -2.49
N TYR A 75 -2.43 9.77 -2.77
CA TYR A 75 -3.35 8.71 -2.39
C TYR A 75 -3.46 8.56 -0.86
N THR A 76 -2.36 8.75 -0.13
CA THR A 76 -2.38 8.78 1.35
C THR A 76 -3.26 9.91 1.87
N VAL A 77 -3.19 11.10 1.26
CA VAL A 77 -4.08 12.23 1.61
C VAL A 77 -5.54 11.85 1.39
N THR A 78 -5.87 11.20 0.27
CA THR A 78 -7.22 10.68 0.02
C THR A 78 -7.67 9.70 1.08
N LEU A 79 -6.81 8.77 1.51
CA LEU A 79 -7.13 7.81 2.58
C LEU A 79 -7.39 8.51 3.91
N ILE A 80 -6.56 9.50 4.27
CA ILE A 80 -6.74 10.27 5.52
C ILE A 80 -8.07 11.02 5.49
N ASP A 81 -8.40 11.67 4.37
CA ASP A 81 -9.68 12.35 4.20
C ASP A 81 -10.87 11.39 4.33
N GLN A 82 -10.76 10.20 3.73
CA GLN A 82 -11.79 9.17 3.79
C GLN A 82 -11.97 8.56 5.19
N LEU A 83 -10.89 8.46 5.98
CA LEU A 83 -10.91 7.93 7.34
C LEU A 83 -11.43 8.94 8.35
N TYR A 84 -10.95 10.18 8.30
CA TYR A 84 -11.13 11.14 9.40
C TYR A 84 -12.16 12.22 9.11
N ASN A 85 -12.22 12.72 7.86
CA ASN A 85 -13.10 13.83 7.50
C ASN A 85 -14.45 13.31 7.04
N THR A 86 -14.47 12.50 5.98
CA THR A 86 -15.72 11.98 5.41
C THR A 86 -16.19 10.71 6.09
N LYS A 87 -15.30 9.98 6.78
CA LYS A 87 -15.59 8.75 7.55
C LYS A 87 -16.30 7.66 6.74
N ASN A 88 -16.04 7.63 5.43
CA ASN A 88 -16.56 6.62 4.51
C ASN A 88 -15.75 5.31 4.54
N LEU A 89 -14.56 5.36 5.13
CA LEU A 89 -13.68 4.22 5.35
C LEU A 89 -13.32 4.13 6.82
N SER A 90 -13.06 2.91 7.29
CA SER A 90 -12.39 2.66 8.56
C SER A 90 -11.04 1.99 8.33
N TYR A 91 -10.17 2.04 9.34
CA TYR A 91 -8.87 1.38 9.25
C TYR A 91 -9.00 -0.14 9.15
N ASP A 92 -10.01 -0.73 9.82
CA ASP A 92 -10.33 -2.15 9.72
C ASP A 92 -10.73 -2.56 8.30
N MET A 93 -11.45 -1.70 7.58
CA MET A 93 -11.80 -1.94 6.18
C MET A 93 -10.54 -2.00 5.29
N LEU A 94 -9.56 -1.14 5.55
CA LEU A 94 -8.27 -1.18 4.84
C LEU A 94 -7.48 -2.47 5.12
N GLN A 95 -7.73 -3.14 6.25
CA GLN A 95 -7.14 -4.42 6.64
C GLN A 95 -7.97 -5.65 6.22
N SER A 96 -8.83 -5.51 5.21
CA SER A 96 -9.56 -6.63 4.61
C SER A 96 -8.90 -7.10 3.30
N GLU A 97 -8.75 -8.42 3.09
CA GLU A 97 -8.25 -9.04 1.85
C GLU A 97 -9.35 -9.40 0.85
#